data_AF-A0A6V7KGQ7-F1
#
_entry.id   AF-A0A6V7KGQ7-F1
#
_cell.length_a   1.000
_cell.length_b   1.000
_cell.length_c   1.000
_cell.angle_alpha   90.00
_cell.angle_beta   90.00
_cell.angle_gamma   90.00
#
_symmetry.space_group_name_H-M   'P 1'
#
loop_
_entity.id
_entity.type
_entity.pdbx_description
1 polymer ?
#
loop_
_entity_poly.entity_id
_entity_poly.type
_entity_poly.pdbx_seq_one_letter_code
_entity_poly.pdbx_strand_id
1 'polypeptide(L)'
;MGVTVSINGADQRTDQALAKINRDGQLIVLTPSRDLRFLLQEALEKQMSARGYMIGTGGPVALQIVVNQLYADVSEGNLRHNITARADISIISQAANGNKQVKNYRSTYNVQGALTATNEKITNAVNTVLGDVINDMAQDTTVSSFIKANA
;
A
#
# COMPACT_ATOMS: atom_id res chain seq x y z
N MET A 1 19.26 -23.60 5.17
CA MET A 1 19.61 -22.24 4.70
C MET A 1 18.32 -21.51 4.37
N GLY A 2 18.16 -20.25 4.78
CA GLY A 2 16.98 -19.47 4.38
C GLY A 2 16.94 -19.25 2.87
N VAL A 3 15.75 -19.07 2.30
CA VAL A 3 15.64 -18.68 0.88
C VAL A 3 15.91 -17.19 0.78
N THR A 4 16.84 -16.79 -0.10
CA THR A 4 17.10 -15.38 -0.39
C THR A 4 16.05 -14.84 -1.35
N VAL A 5 15.51 -13.65 -1.07
CA VAL A 5 14.63 -12.93 -1.99
C VAL A 5 15.12 -11.50 -2.15
N SER A 6 14.97 -10.94 -3.34
CA SER A 6 15.15 -9.51 -3.56
C SER A 6 13.80 -8.80 -3.48
N ILE A 7 13.78 -7.58 -2.94
CA ILE A 7 12.56 -6.80 -2.76
C ILE A 7 12.82 -5.39 -3.25
N ASN A 8 11.91 -4.83 -4.06
CA ASN A 8 11.95 -3.43 -4.46
C ASN A 8 10.56 -2.78 -4.44
N GLY A 9 10.52 -1.45 -4.30
CA GLY A 9 9.29 -0.65 -4.30
C GLY A 9 9.09 0.19 -5.56
N ALA A 10 7.84 0.26 -6.04
CA ALA A 10 7.40 1.14 -7.12
C ALA A 10 6.12 1.90 -6.75
N ASP A 11 6.03 3.18 -7.13
CA ASP A 11 4.80 3.97 -7.06
C ASP A 11 4.37 4.23 -8.50
N GLN A 12 3.24 3.65 -8.89
CA GLN A 12 2.64 3.76 -10.22
C GLN A 12 1.35 4.59 -10.19
N ARG A 13 1.07 5.27 -9.08
CA ARG A 13 -0.08 6.18 -9.00
C ARG A 13 0.06 7.27 -10.05
N THR A 14 -1.03 7.54 -10.75
CA THR A 14 -1.13 8.66 -11.71
C THR A 14 -1.09 10.02 -11.03
N ASP A 15 -1.46 10.06 -9.75
CA ASP A 15 -1.44 11.25 -8.91
C ASP A 15 -0.80 10.91 -7.56
N GLN A 16 0.19 11.68 -7.14
CA GLN A 16 0.89 11.47 -5.88
C GLN A 16 0.12 12.06 -4.68
N ALA A 17 -0.87 12.93 -4.93
CA ALA A 17 -1.73 13.47 -3.90
C ALA A 17 -2.54 12.35 -3.22
N LEU A 18 -2.60 12.40 -1.89
CA LEU A 18 -3.45 11.54 -1.08
C LEU A 18 -4.88 12.06 -1.02
N ALA A 19 -5.09 13.37 -1.10
CA ALA A 19 -6.41 13.97 -1.19
C ALA A 19 -6.31 15.37 -1.81
N LYS A 20 -7.38 15.78 -2.50
CA LYS A 20 -7.56 17.13 -3.01
C LYS A 20 -8.91 17.64 -2.54
N ILE A 21 -8.93 18.70 -1.74
CA ILE A 21 -10.14 19.24 -1.10
C ILE A 21 -10.26 20.70 -1.48
N ASN A 22 -11.43 21.14 -1.93
CA ASN A 22 -11.71 22.55 -2.16
C ASN A 22 -12.47 23.10 -0.95
N ARG A 23 -11.84 24.00 -0.17
CA ARG A 23 -12.49 24.71 0.94
C ARG A 23 -12.47 26.20 0.64
N ASP A 24 -13.65 26.81 0.59
CA ASP A 24 -13.81 28.27 0.39
C ASP A 24 -13.07 28.81 -0.85
N GLY A 25 -13.03 28.02 -1.93
CA GLY A 25 -12.33 28.37 -3.17
C GLY A 25 -10.82 28.11 -3.15
N GLN A 26 -10.27 27.57 -2.06
CA GLN A 26 -8.87 27.14 -1.95
C GLN A 26 -8.75 25.64 -2.10
N LEU A 27 -7.92 25.22 -3.06
CA LEU A 27 -7.53 23.83 -3.23
C LEU A 27 -6.44 23.45 -2.22
N ILE A 28 -6.79 22.59 -1.28
CA ILE A 28 -5.88 21.96 -0.32
C ILE A 28 -5.48 20.60 -0.87
N VAL A 29 -4.19 20.38 -1.03
CA VAL A 29 -3.62 19.09 -1.48
C VAL A 29 -2.88 18.45 -0.31
N LEU A 30 -3.23 17.22 0.02
CA LEU A 30 -2.51 16.41 1.00
C LEU A 30 -1.56 15.47 0.28
N THR A 31 -0.30 15.44 0.71
CA THR A 31 0.74 14.56 0.18
C THR A 31 1.29 13.65 1.27
N PRO A 32 1.87 12.48 0.92
CA PRO A 32 2.54 11.63 1.89
C PRO A 32 3.71 12.38 2.55
N SER A 33 3.92 12.16 3.85
CA SER A 33 5.10 12.71 4.57
C SER A 33 6.39 11.94 4.25
N ARG A 34 6.26 10.67 3.86
CA ARG A 34 7.35 9.79 3.43
C ARG A 34 7.00 9.21 2.07
N ASP A 35 8.01 8.99 1.25
CA ASP A 35 7.85 8.26 0.00
C ASP A 35 7.31 6.84 0.28
N LEU A 36 6.14 6.56 -0.29
CA LEU A 36 5.38 5.33 -0.08
C LEU A 36 6.12 4.09 -0.60
N ARG A 37 6.98 4.25 -1.60
CA ARG A 37 7.77 3.16 -2.17
C ARG A 37 8.67 2.55 -1.12
N PHE A 38 9.40 3.40 -0.41
CA PHE A 38 10.30 2.97 0.66
C PHE A 38 9.52 2.47 1.87
N LEU A 39 8.41 3.12 2.22
CA LEU A 39 7.56 2.67 3.32
C LEU A 39 7.07 1.24 3.12
N LEU A 40 6.53 0.94 1.94
CA LEU A 40 5.96 -0.37 1.63
C LEU A 40 7.02 -1.41 1.34
N GLN A 41 8.14 -1.03 0.72
CA GLN A 41 9.29 -1.92 0.57
C GLN A 41 9.79 -2.37 1.95
N GLU A 42 9.99 -1.43 2.89
CA GLU A 42 10.45 -1.74 4.24
C GLU A 42 9.43 -2.63 5.00
N ALA A 43 8.13 -2.36 4.85
CA ALA A 43 7.08 -3.19 5.44
C ALA A 43 7.15 -4.63 4.92
N LEU A 44 7.28 -4.82 3.61
CA LEU A 44 7.40 -6.14 3.01
C LEU A 44 8.71 -6.84 3.40
N GLU A 45 9.83 -6.13 3.42
CA GLU A 45 11.13 -6.65 3.88
C GLU A 45 11.06 -7.15 5.32
N LYS A 46 10.45 -6.37 6.23
CA LYS A 46 10.23 -6.78 7.62
C LYS A 46 9.36 -8.02 7.73
N GLN A 47 8.26 -8.08 6.97
CA GLN A 47 7.35 -9.24 6.95
C GLN A 47 8.05 -10.50 6.42
N MET A 48 8.84 -10.38 5.36
CA MET A 48 9.58 -11.50 4.78
C MET A 48 10.71 -11.97 5.69
N SER A 49 11.43 -11.04 6.32
CA SER A 49 12.47 -11.36 7.31
C SER A 49 11.88 -12.07 8.53
N ALA A 50 10.72 -11.61 9.04
CA ALA A 50 9.98 -12.26 10.11
C ALA A 50 9.52 -13.68 9.77
N ARG A 51 9.37 -13.99 8.47
CA ARG A 51 9.03 -15.34 7.96
C ARG A 51 10.27 -16.20 7.66
N GLY A 52 11.48 -15.72 7.94
CA GLY A 52 12.73 -16.47 7.79
C GLY A 52 13.40 -16.36 6.41
N TYR A 53 12.96 -15.44 5.55
CA TYR A 53 13.62 -15.17 4.28
C TYR A 53 14.82 -14.23 4.49
N MET A 54 15.88 -14.43 3.71
CA MET A 54 17.01 -13.50 3.68
C MET A 54 16.77 -12.45 2.60
N ILE A 55 16.93 -11.17 2.94
CA ILE A 55 16.78 -10.08 1.96
C ILE A 55 18.14 -9.83 1.32
N GLY A 56 18.22 -10.00 0.00
CA GLY A 56 19.48 -9.88 -0.74
C GLY A 56 19.31 -9.98 -2.25
N THR A 57 20.37 -9.65 -2.98
CA THR A 57 20.38 -9.78 -4.45
C THR A 57 20.64 -11.22 -4.87
N GLY A 58 20.17 -11.60 -6.07
CA GLY A 58 20.46 -12.92 -6.67
C GLY A 58 19.67 -14.11 -6.11
N GLY A 59 18.59 -13.88 -5.35
CA GLY A 59 17.68 -14.95 -4.92
C GLY A 59 16.84 -15.55 -6.08
N PRO A 60 16.31 -16.78 -5.94
CA PRO A 60 15.52 -17.45 -6.97
C PRO A 60 14.20 -16.73 -7.30
N VAL A 61 13.71 -15.86 -6.41
CA VAL A 61 12.51 -15.05 -6.61
C VAL A 61 12.78 -13.60 -6.28
N ALA A 62 12.42 -12.72 -7.21
CA ALA A 62 12.38 -11.28 -7.04
C ALA A 62 10.95 -10.82 -6.73
N LEU A 63 10.79 -10.00 -5.69
CA LEU A 63 9.53 -9.40 -5.30
C LEU A 63 9.55 -7.91 -5.63
N GLN A 64 8.44 -7.41 -6.15
CA GLN A 64 8.21 -6.00 -6.37
C GLN A 64 6.89 -5.60 -5.74
N ILE A 65 6.93 -4.66 -4.79
CA ILE A 65 5.72 -4.04 -4.23
C ILE A 65 5.39 -2.78 -5.01
N VAL A 66 4.16 -2.69 -5.50
CA VAL A 66 3.69 -1.62 -6.37
C VAL A 66 2.49 -0.93 -5.74
N VAL A 67 2.56 0.39 -5.58
CA VAL A 67 1.40 1.21 -5.26
C VAL A 67 0.69 1.58 -6.54
N ASN A 68 -0.50 1.02 -6.76
CA ASN A 68 -1.31 1.35 -7.93
C ASN A 68 -2.22 2.53 -7.63
N GLN A 69 -2.84 2.54 -6.45
CA GLN A 69 -3.75 3.60 -5.98
C GLN A 69 -3.60 3.79 -4.47
N LEU A 70 -3.55 5.04 -4.04
CA LEU A 70 -3.69 5.42 -2.64
C LEU A 70 -4.20 6.86 -2.59
N TYR A 71 -5.48 7.02 -2.29
CA TYR A 71 -6.14 8.32 -2.28
C TYR A 71 -7.38 8.30 -1.37
N ALA A 72 -7.83 9.48 -0.96
CA ALA A 72 -9.07 9.71 -0.23
C ALA A 72 -9.95 10.71 -0.97
N ASP A 73 -11.15 10.26 -1.31
CA ASP A 73 -12.22 11.11 -1.79
C ASP A 73 -12.92 11.77 -0.59
N VAL A 74 -13.01 13.09 -0.61
CA VAL A 74 -13.64 13.87 0.45
C VAL A 74 -14.85 14.58 -0.14
N SER A 75 -16.03 14.22 0.37
CA SER A 75 -17.29 14.89 0.03
C SER A 75 -17.78 15.65 1.26
N GLU A 76 -17.90 16.97 1.15
CA GLU A 76 -18.40 17.84 2.21
C GLU A 76 -19.75 18.44 1.81
N GLY A 77 -20.74 18.32 2.69
CA GLY A 77 -21.98 19.08 2.66
C GLY A 77 -22.11 19.97 3.90
N ASN A 78 -23.15 20.80 3.98
CA ASN A 78 -23.26 21.84 5.01
C ASN A 78 -23.21 21.33 6.46
N LEU A 79 -23.62 20.09 6.73
CA LEU A 79 -23.71 19.52 8.08
C LEU A 79 -22.93 18.21 8.25
N ARG A 80 -22.46 17.60 7.15
CA ARG A 80 -21.85 16.27 7.15
C ARG A 80 -20.74 16.19 6.12
N HIS A 81 -19.75 15.37 6.41
CA HIS A 81 -18.74 14.94 5.45
C HIS A 81 -18.72 13.42 5.33
N ASN A 82 -18.21 12.96 4.21
CA ASN A 82 -17.85 11.58 3.96
C ASN A 82 -16.42 11.53 3.43
N ILE A 83 -15.59 10.68 4.03
CA ILE A 83 -14.22 10.42 3.57
C ILE A 83 -14.17 8.96 3.15
N THR A 84 -13.87 8.71 1.87
CA THR A 84 -13.64 7.36 1.35
C THR A 84 -12.18 7.23 0.92
N ALA A 85 -11.39 6.53 1.72
CA ALA A 85 -10.00 6.21 1.40
C ALA A 85 -9.90 4.84 0.71
N ARG A 86 -9.10 4.75 -0.35
CA ARG A 86 -8.85 3.50 -1.09
C ARG A 86 -7.35 3.27 -1.23
N ALA A 87 -6.96 2.01 -1.09
CA ALA A 87 -5.62 1.54 -1.40
C ALA A 87 -5.69 0.33 -2.34
N ASP A 88 -4.90 0.36 -3.40
CA ASP A 88 -4.61 -0.80 -4.28
C ASP A 88 -3.09 -0.94 -4.35
N ILE A 89 -2.60 -2.04 -3.77
CA ILE A 89 -1.18 -2.38 -3.73
C ILE A 89 -1.03 -3.79 -4.28
N SER A 90 0.00 -4.00 -5.09
CA SER A 90 0.32 -5.32 -5.65
C SER A 90 1.69 -5.79 -5.22
N ILE A 91 1.82 -7.09 -4.96
CA ILE A 91 3.11 -7.77 -4.92
C ILE A 91 3.25 -8.59 -6.18
N ILE A 92 4.28 -8.29 -6.96
CA ILE A 92 4.68 -9.05 -8.14
C ILE A 92 5.84 -9.94 -7.73
N SER A 93 5.63 -11.25 -7.79
CA SER A 93 6.65 -12.27 -7.56
C SER A 93 7.11 -12.81 -8.90
N GLN A 94 8.41 -12.73 -9.19
CA GLN A 94 9.01 -13.24 -10.41
C GLN A 94 10.14 -14.22 -10.06
N ALA A 95 9.97 -15.47 -10.46
CA ALA A 95 10.98 -16.50 -10.30
C ALA A 95 11.98 -16.48 -11.46
N ALA A 96 13.21 -16.93 -11.21
CA ALA A 96 14.28 -17.01 -12.21
C ALA A 96 13.94 -17.96 -13.38
N ASN A 97 13.05 -18.93 -13.15
CA ASN A 97 12.53 -19.83 -14.18
C ASN A 97 11.48 -19.18 -15.11
N GLY A 98 11.14 -17.89 -14.89
CA GLY A 98 10.16 -17.14 -15.68
C GLY A 98 8.74 -17.17 -15.10
N ASN A 99 8.45 -18.00 -14.09
CA ASN A 99 7.14 -18.01 -13.45
C ASN A 99 6.88 -16.66 -12.77
N LYS A 100 5.64 -16.19 -12.90
CA LYS A 100 5.20 -14.91 -12.35
C LYS A 100 3.88 -15.07 -11.63
N GLN A 101 3.78 -14.43 -10.47
CA GLN A 101 2.53 -14.25 -9.75
C GLN A 101 2.33 -12.77 -9.45
N VAL A 102 1.08 -12.32 -9.54
CA VAL A 102 0.68 -11.01 -9.03
C VAL A 102 -0.37 -11.24 -7.97
N LYS A 103 -0.16 -10.64 -6.79
CA LYS A 103 -1.12 -10.64 -5.70
C LYS A 103 -1.54 -9.21 -5.39
N ASN A 104 -2.83 -8.95 -5.53
CA ASN A 104 -3.43 -7.64 -5.26
C ASN A 104 -4.01 -7.62 -3.85
N TYR A 105 -3.74 -6.53 -3.14
CA TYR A 105 -4.31 -6.17 -1.86
C TYR A 105 -5.08 -4.88 -2.02
N ARG A 106 -6.36 -4.92 -1.68
CA ARG A 106 -7.26 -3.78 -1.82
C ARG A 106 -8.01 -3.58 -0.54
N SER A 107 -7.95 -2.38 0.00
CA SER A 107 -8.80 -1.98 1.10
C SER A 107 -9.53 -0.68 0.75
N THR A 108 -10.70 -0.52 1.34
CA THR A 108 -11.49 0.72 1.27
C THR A 108 -12.00 1.02 2.66
N TYR A 109 -11.70 2.22 3.13
CA TYR A 109 -12.17 2.72 4.41
C TYR A 109 -13.12 3.89 4.18
N ASN A 110 -14.31 3.84 4.80
CA ASN A 110 -15.29 4.89 4.69
C ASN A 110 -15.70 5.40 6.07
N VAL A 111 -15.66 6.71 6.27
CA VAL A 111 -16.10 7.34 7.51
C VAL A 111 -16.97 8.55 7.20
N GLN A 112 -18.09 8.63 7.90
CA GLN A 112 -18.98 9.78 7.89
C GLN A 112 -18.88 10.51 9.22
N GLY A 113 -18.99 11.83 9.18
CA GLY A 113 -19.00 12.63 10.39
C GLY A 113 -19.79 13.92 10.23
N ALA A 114 -20.07 14.56 11.36
CA ALA A 114 -20.64 15.90 11.36
C ALA A 114 -19.58 16.94 10.98
N LEU A 115 -20.05 18.08 10.47
CA LEU A 115 -19.23 19.24 10.09
C LEU A 115 -18.22 18.90 8.98
N THR A 116 -17.14 19.66 8.90
CA THR A 116 -16.08 19.58 7.87
C THR A 116 -15.14 18.39 8.11
N ALA A 117 -14.61 17.81 7.03
CA ALA A 117 -13.58 16.79 7.09
C ALA A 117 -12.24 17.46 7.33
N THR A 118 -11.73 17.45 8.57
CA THR A 118 -10.41 18.01 8.86
C THR A 118 -9.29 17.22 8.18
N ASN A 119 -8.14 17.85 7.95
CA ASN A 119 -6.97 17.18 7.38
C ASN A 119 -6.56 15.96 8.22
N GLU A 120 -6.70 16.04 9.54
CA GLU A 120 -6.45 14.94 10.47
C GLU A 120 -7.37 13.73 10.20
N LYS A 121 -8.68 13.95 10.01
CA LYS A 121 -9.62 12.85 9.71
C LYS A 121 -9.28 12.17 8.39
N ILE A 122 -8.85 12.95 7.40
CA ILE A 122 -8.46 12.43 6.09
C ILE A 122 -7.17 11.62 6.20
N THR A 123 -6.16 12.16 6.90
CA THR A 123 -4.92 11.43 7.21
C THR A 123 -5.20 10.14 7.94
N ASN A 124 -6.09 10.14 8.93
CA ASN A 124 -6.48 8.94 9.66
C ASN A 124 -7.14 7.91 8.73
N ALA A 125 -8.07 8.34 7.87
CA ALA A 125 -8.69 7.44 6.89
C ALA A 125 -7.67 6.79 5.94
N VAL A 126 -6.70 7.57 5.43
CA VAL A 126 -5.62 7.06 4.58
C VAL A 126 -4.70 6.10 5.34
N ASN A 127 -4.35 6.43 6.59
CA ASN A 127 -3.52 5.56 7.42
C ASN A 127 -4.23 4.25 7.77
N THR A 128 -5.54 4.29 8.02
CA THR A 128 -6.35 3.08 8.26
C THR A 128 -6.31 2.16 7.05
N VAL A 129 -6.64 2.67 5.85
CA VAL A 129 -6.67 1.82 4.65
C VAL A 129 -5.29 1.25 4.29
N LEU A 130 -4.22 2.01 4.53
CA LEU A 130 -2.84 1.55 4.33
C LEU A 130 -2.45 0.48 5.37
N GLY A 131 -2.83 0.69 6.63
CA GLY A 131 -2.62 -0.28 7.70
C GLY A 131 -3.34 -1.60 7.45
N ASP A 132 -4.59 -1.54 6.97
CA ASP A 132 -5.37 -2.73 6.60
C ASP A 132 -4.67 -3.52 5.49
N VAL A 133 -4.19 -2.85 4.44
CA VAL A 133 -3.43 -3.53 3.38
C VAL A 133 -2.15 -4.16 3.91
N ILE A 134 -1.39 -3.46 4.76
CA ILE A 134 -0.17 -4.02 5.37
C ILE A 134 -0.50 -5.24 6.24
N ASN A 135 -1.60 -5.22 6.98
CA ASN A 135 -2.07 -6.36 7.77
C ASN A 135 -2.48 -7.54 6.89
N ASP A 136 -3.21 -7.31 5.80
CA ASP A 136 -3.57 -8.34 4.84
C ASP A 136 -2.32 -8.99 4.21
N MET A 137 -1.33 -8.18 3.81
CA MET A 137 -0.03 -8.68 3.33
C MET A 137 0.68 -9.53 4.39
N ALA A 138 0.65 -9.09 5.66
CA ALA A 138 1.29 -9.79 6.77
C ALA A 138 0.66 -11.16 7.07
N GLN A 139 -0.63 -11.32 6.80
CA GLN A 139 -1.37 -12.58 7.02
C GLN A 139 -1.34 -13.49 5.78
N ASP A 140 -1.13 -12.92 4.59
CA ASP A 140 -1.17 -13.67 3.34
C ASP A 140 0.08 -14.54 3.13
N THR A 141 -0.14 -15.85 3.03
CA THR A 141 0.91 -16.85 2.79
C THR A 141 1.15 -17.13 1.31
N THR A 142 0.33 -16.58 0.40
CA THR A 142 0.38 -16.85 -1.05
C THR A 142 1.76 -16.56 -1.64
N VAL A 143 2.35 -15.40 -1.31
CA VAL A 143 3.69 -15.01 -1.77
C VAL A 143 4.75 -16.00 -1.26
N SER A 144 4.62 -16.44 -0.01
CA SER A 144 5.51 -17.46 0.57
C SER A 144 5.37 -18.82 -0.12
N SER A 145 4.15 -19.25 -0.41
CA SER A 145 3.89 -20.50 -1.13
C SER A 145 4.49 -20.47 -2.54
N PHE A 146 4.39 -19.34 -3.24
CA PHE A 146 5.01 -19.16 -4.53
C PHE A 146 6.54 -19.23 -4.47
N ILE A 147 7.15 -18.55 -3.48
CA ILE A 147 8.60 -18.63 -3.28
C ILE A 147 9.02 -20.07 -3.05
N LYS A 148 8.38 -20.79 -2.12
CA LYS A 148 8.71 -22.19 -1.82
C LYS A 148 8.56 -23.13 -3.02
N ALA A 149 7.60 -22.86 -3.91
CA ALA A 149 7.38 -23.66 -5.11
C ALA A 149 8.39 -23.37 -6.24
N ASN A 150 9.14 -22.26 -6.16
CA ASN A 150 10.04 -21.80 -7.22
C ASN A 150 11.47 -21.49 -6.71
N ALA A 151 11.78 -21.87 -5.46
CA ALA A 151 13.09 -21.71 -4.84
C ALA A 151 13.98 -22.93 -5.03
#